data_AF-A0A2A3C3N3-F1
#
_entry.id   AF-A0A2A3C3N3-F1
#
_cell.length_a   1.000
_cell.length_b   1.000
_cell.length_c   1.000
_cell.angle_alpha   90.00
_cell.angle_beta   90.00
_cell.angle_gamma   90.00
#
_symmetry.space_group_name_H-M   'P 1'
#
loop_
_entity.id
_entity.type
_entity.pdbx_description
1 polymer ?
#
loop_
_entity_poly.entity_id
_entity_poly.type
_entity_poly.pdbx_seq_one_letter_code
_entity_poly.pdbx_strand_id
1 'polypeptide(L)'
;MPRLTPQQRIALARNLEIRAASGKGLSDEKRTELRRAANNLLAVNRMEEAKHRRIFEEASEVRWSEDLREELGYRHMIHLADVFEGWAFDSRMTPEWTAKPAGWAGSMRTLAEEVGPDWDPPKPERRLSLIGFMGRNLLGE
;
A
#
# COMPACT_ATOMS: atom_id res chain seq x y z
N MET A 1 0.95 8.27 -23.72
CA MET A 1 0.01 9.16 -23.02
C MET A 1 0.16 8.95 -21.52
N PRO A 2 0.19 10.01 -20.69
CA PRO A 2 0.25 9.85 -19.23
C PRO A 2 -0.98 9.09 -18.74
N ARG A 3 -0.81 8.15 -17.80
CA ARG A 3 -1.94 7.48 -17.15
C ARG A 3 -2.67 8.50 -16.25
N LEU A 4 -4.00 8.56 -16.36
CA LEU A 4 -4.82 9.41 -15.48
C LEU A 4 -4.75 8.88 -14.04
N THR A 5 -4.59 9.78 -13.08
CA THR A 5 -4.71 9.45 -11.66
C THR A 5 -6.14 8.99 -11.31
N PRO A 6 -6.36 8.32 -10.17
CA PRO A 6 -7.69 8.00 -9.67
C PRO A 6 -8.64 9.21 -9.66
N GLN A 7 -8.18 10.32 -9.09
CA GLN A 7 -8.98 11.55 -8.98
C GLN A 7 -9.32 12.14 -10.36
N GLN A 8 -8.36 12.13 -11.29
CA GLN A 8 -8.59 12.58 -12.66
C GLN A 8 -9.60 11.70 -13.40
N ARG A 9 -9.56 10.37 -13.20
CA ARG A 9 -10.57 9.46 -13.78
C ARG A 9 -11.96 9.70 -13.22
N ILE A 10 -12.08 9.91 -11.91
CA ILE A 10 -13.36 10.22 -11.26
C ILE A 10 -13.91 11.56 -11.78
N ALA A 11 -13.07 12.59 -11.85
CA ALA A 11 -13.46 13.90 -12.38
C ALA A 11 -13.90 13.82 -13.85
N LEU A 12 -13.14 13.09 -14.68
CA LEU A 12 -13.49 12.88 -16.07
C LEU A 12 -14.80 12.10 -16.22
N ALA A 13 -15.00 11.02 -15.46
CA ALA A 13 -16.24 10.25 -15.47
C ALA A 13 -17.46 11.12 -15.12
N ARG A 14 -17.34 11.98 -14.09
CA ARG A 14 -18.40 12.94 -13.73
C ARG A 14 -18.71 13.91 -14.87
N ASN A 15 -17.69 14.45 -15.53
CA ASN A 15 -17.87 15.36 -16.66
C ASN A 15 -18.57 14.68 -17.84
N LEU A 16 -18.22 13.41 -18.12
CA LEU A 16 -18.86 12.62 -19.17
C LEU A 16 -20.34 12.35 -18.87
N GLU A 17 -20.68 12.01 -17.62
CA GLU A 17 -22.07 11.86 -17.18
C GLU A 17 -22.88 13.16 -17.32
N ILE A 18 -22.31 14.29 -16.89
CA ILE A 18 -22.95 15.61 -17.03
C ILE A 18 -23.20 15.93 -18.50
N ARG A 19 -22.22 15.66 -19.37
CA ARG A 19 -22.36 15.89 -20.82
C ARG A 19 -23.40 14.97 -21.44
N ALA A 20 -23.48 13.70 -21.03
CA ALA A 20 -24.50 12.78 -21.49
C ALA A 20 -25.91 13.20 -21.06
N ALA A 21 -26.05 13.77 -19.86
CA ALA A 21 -27.34 14.21 -19.31
C ALA A 21 -27.84 15.53 -19.90
N SER A 22 -26.96 16.53 -20.02
CA SER A 22 -27.35 17.92 -20.35
C SER A 22 -26.90 18.39 -21.74
N GLY A 23 -26.17 17.56 -22.47
CA GLY A 23 -25.60 17.96 -23.76
C GLY A 23 -26.65 18.18 -24.84
N LYS A 24 -26.87 19.44 -25.21
CA LYS A 24 -27.65 19.84 -26.38
C LYS A 24 -27.02 19.30 -27.66
N GLY A 25 -27.86 18.80 -28.57
CA GLY A 25 -27.46 18.30 -29.90
C GLY A 25 -26.81 16.92 -29.91
N LEU A 26 -26.80 16.18 -28.80
CA LEU A 26 -26.32 14.80 -28.76
C LEU A 26 -27.44 13.82 -29.14
N SER A 27 -27.12 12.84 -29.99
CA SER A 27 -27.98 11.67 -30.22
C SER A 27 -27.99 10.75 -29.01
N ASP A 28 -28.98 9.87 -28.94
CA ASP A 28 -29.10 8.90 -27.84
C ASP A 28 -27.98 7.87 -27.84
N GLU A 29 -27.47 7.48 -29.03
CA GLU A 29 -26.27 6.65 -29.15
C GLU A 29 -25.08 7.37 -28.52
N LYS A 30 -24.90 8.67 -28.80
CA LYS A 30 -23.75 9.41 -28.28
C LYS A 30 -23.84 9.60 -26.77
N ARG A 31 -25.03 9.81 -26.23
CA ARG A 31 -25.26 9.84 -24.76
C ARG A 31 -24.91 8.48 -24.13
N THR A 32 -25.30 7.38 -24.77
CA THR A 32 -25.01 6.03 -24.29
C THR A 32 -23.51 5.74 -24.30
N GLU A 33 -22.79 6.13 -25.35
CA GLU A 33 -21.33 6.02 -25.41
C GLU A 33 -20.63 6.78 -24.28
N LEU A 34 -21.06 8.02 -24.01
CA LEU A 34 -20.47 8.85 -22.95
C LEU A 34 -20.66 8.22 -21.57
N ARG A 35 -21.87 7.70 -21.27
CA ARG A 35 -22.15 6.98 -20.02
C ARG A 35 -21.33 5.69 -19.92
N ARG A 36 -21.20 4.94 -21.01
CA ARG A 36 -20.34 3.75 -21.05
C ARG A 36 -18.88 4.12 -20.76
N ALA A 37 -18.36 5.19 -21.35
CA ALA A 37 -17.01 5.67 -21.09
C ALA A 37 -16.82 6.10 -19.62
N ALA A 38 -17.78 6.81 -19.04
CA ALA A 38 -17.76 7.17 -17.62
C ALA A 38 -17.73 5.93 -16.71
N ASN A 39 -18.61 4.96 -16.96
CA ASN A 39 -18.66 3.71 -16.21
C ASN A 39 -17.37 2.91 -16.34
N ASN A 40 -16.75 2.87 -17.53
CA ASN A 40 -15.48 2.21 -17.74
C ASN A 40 -14.36 2.87 -16.92
N LEU A 41 -14.28 4.21 -16.88
CA LEU A 41 -13.29 4.92 -16.06
C LEU A 41 -13.43 4.58 -14.57
N LEU A 42 -14.66 4.55 -14.07
CA LEU A 42 -14.96 4.18 -12.68
C LEU A 42 -14.66 2.70 -12.40
N ALA A 43 -14.91 1.81 -13.37
CA ALA A 43 -14.58 0.39 -13.25
C ALA A 43 -13.06 0.18 -13.15
N VAL A 44 -12.27 0.84 -13.99
CA VAL A 44 -10.80 0.77 -13.91
C VAL A 44 -10.31 1.29 -12.55
N ASN A 45 -10.91 2.36 -12.03
CA ASN A 45 -10.52 2.88 -10.71
C ASN A 45 -10.80 1.87 -9.59
N ARG A 46 -11.99 1.26 -9.58
CA ARG A 46 -12.34 0.20 -8.62
C ARG A 46 -11.42 -1.02 -8.71
N MET A 47 -11.03 -1.42 -9.93
CA MET A 47 -10.11 -2.54 -10.14
C MET A 47 -8.72 -2.25 -9.58
N GLU A 48 -8.19 -1.04 -9.78
CA GLU A 48 -6.89 -0.66 -9.23
C GLU A 48 -6.92 -0.56 -7.70
N GLU A 49 -7.97 0.04 -7.12
CA GLU A 49 -8.17 0.07 -5.67
C GLU A 49 -8.22 -1.33 -5.07
N ALA A 50 -8.95 -2.26 -5.70
CA ALA A 50 -9.01 -3.65 -5.27
C ALA A 50 -7.64 -4.34 -5.34
N LYS A 51 -6.85 -4.06 -6.39
CA LYS A 51 -5.48 -4.57 -6.53
C LYS A 51 -4.58 -4.04 -5.42
N HIS A 52 -4.62 -2.73 -5.13
CA HIS A 52 -3.80 -2.13 -4.08
C HIS A 52 -4.19 -2.65 -2.70
N ARG A 53 -5.48 -2.81 -2.44
CA ARG A 53 -5.99 -3.44 -1.21
C ARG A 53 -5.44 -4.85 -1.04
N ARG A 54 -5.51 -5.67 -2.09
CA ARG A 54 -4.97 -7.03 -2.05
C ARG A 54 -3.46 -7.05 -1.78
N ILE A 55 -2.69 -6.16 -2.39
CA ILE A 55 -1.25 -6.05 -2.12
C ILE A 55 -0.99 -5.70 -0.65
N PHE A 56 -1.78 -4.79 -0.09
CA PHE A 56 -1.69 -4.44 1.33
C PHE A 56 -2.04 -5.63 2.22
N GLU A 57 -3.15 -6.32 1.96
CA GLU A 57 -3.61 -7.49 2.73
C GLU A 57 -2.55 -8.59 2.72
N GLU A 58 -2.05 -8.97 1.53
CA GLU A 58 -0.97 -9.96 1.38
C GLU A 58 0.30 -9.56 2.13
N ALA A 59 0.64 -8.25 2.16
CA ALA A 59 1.80 -7.75 2.88
C ALA A 59 1.58 -7.69 4.41
N SER A 60 0.36 -7.44 4.86
CA SER A 60 -0.01 -7.41 6.29
C SER A 60 -0.07 -8.80 6.91
N GLU A 61 -0.37 -9.82 6.10
CA GLU A 61 -0.42 -11.22 6.51
C GLU A 61 0.93 -11.93 6.40
N VAL A 62 2.01 -11.20 6.03
CA VAL A 62 3.36 -11.76 5.98
C VAL A 62 3.71 -12.34 7.35
N ARG A 63 3.91 -13.65 7.39
CA ARG A 63 4.52 -14.31 8.53
C ARG A 63 6.02 -14.12 8.41
N TRP A 64 6.55 -13.18 9.19
CA TRP A 64 7.99 -13.06 9.38
C TRP A 64 8.54 -14.40 9.87
N SER A 65 9.76 -14.75 9.45
CA SER A 65 10.40 -15.98 9.88
C SER A 65 10.45 -16.03 11.42
N GLU A 66 10.28 -17.22 12.01
CA GLU A 66 10.39 -17.39 13.47
C GLU A 66 11.74 -16.86 13.98
N ASP A 67 12.79 -17.12 13.19
CA ASP A 67 14.13 -16.55 13.31
C ASP A 67 14.17 -15.03 13.52
N LEU A 68 13.20 -14.26 13.00
CA LEU A 68 13.23 -12.81 13.11
C LEU A 68 12.95 -12.35 14.54
N ARG A 69 12.14 -13.11 15.30
CA ARG A 69 11.90 -12.85 16.72
C ARG A 69 13.16 -13.04 17.55
N GLU A 70 14.04 -13.95 17.14
CA GLU A 70 15.35 -14.15 17.77
C GLU A 70 16.37 -13.09 17.33
N GLU A 71 16.17 -12.47 16.17
CA GLU A 71 17.08 -11.46 15.64
C GLU A 71 16.78 -10.06 16.15
N LEU A 72 15.53 -9.73 16.44
CA LEU A 72 15.07 -8.38 16.73
C LEU A 72 14.34 -8.29 18.07
N GLY A 73 14.71 -7.27 18.86
CA GLY A 73 13.90 -6.83 20.00
C GLY A 73 12.71 -5.98 19.60
N TYR A 74 11.78 -5.76 20.52
CA TYR A 74 10.57 -4.95 20.34
C TYR A 74 10.85 -3.60 19.68
N ARG A 75 11.83 -2.86 20.23
CA ARG A 75 12.24 -1.54 19.72
C ARG A 75 12.69 -1.56 18.27
N HIS A 76 13.36 -2.63 17.84
CA HIS A 76 13.81 -2.78 16.46
C HIS A 76 12.63 -3.01 15.52
N MET A 77 11.66 -3.83 15.93
CA MET A 77 10.45 -4.13 15.15
C MET A 77 9.58 -2.88 15.00
N ILE A 78 9.33 -2.15 16.09
CA ILE A 78 8.60 -0.88 16.04
C ILE A 78 9.30 0.13 15.12
N HIS A 79 10.61 0.29 15.27
CA HIS A 79 11.33 1.26 14.45
C HIS A 79 11.38 0.86 12.96
N LEU A 80 11.49 -0.43 12.65
CA LEU A 80 11.34 -0.93 11.28
C LEU A 80 9.95 -0.65 10.71
N ALA A 81 8.90 -0.81 11.52
CA ALA A 81 7.54 -0.49 11.09
C ALA A 81 7.41 0.98 10.73
N ASP A 82 7.99 1.88 11.52
CA ASP A 82 7.99 3.32 11.24
C ASP A 82 8.77 3.66 9.96
N VAL A 83 9.88 2.96 9.70
CA VAL A 83 10.62 3.10 8.43
C VAL A 83 9.78 2.63 7.25
N PHE A 84 9.12 1.48 7.35
CA PHE A 84 8.24 0.99 6.29
C PHE A 84 7.06 1.94 6.04
N GLU A 85 6.49 2.51 7.08
CA GLU A 85 5.43 3.52 6.98
C GLU A 85 5.95 4.81 6.32
N GLY A 86 7.13 5.28 6.73
CA GLY A 86 7.79 6.44 6.10
C GLY A 86 8.04 6.22 4.60
N TRP A 87 8.44 5.01 4.20
CA TRP A 87 8.56 4.64 2.80
C TRP A 87 7.21 4.60 2.08
N ALA A 88 6.16 4.10 2.73
CA ALA A 88 4.82 4.04 2.14
C ALA A 88 4.31 5.44 1.73
N PHE A 89 4.62 6.46 2.53
CA PHE A 89 4.20 7.85 2.31
C PHE A 89 5.21 8.71 1.52
N ASP A 90 6.30 8.15 1.01
CA ASP A 90 7.22 8.89 0.15
C ASP A 90 6.54 9.30 -1.17
N SER A 91 6.64 10.57 -1.53
CA SER A 91 5.95 11.14 -2.70
C SER A 91 6.36 10.54 -4.05
N ARG A 92 7.49 9.81 -4.09
CA ARG A 92 7.99 9.14 -5.30
C ARG A 92 7.38 7.74 -5.48
N MET A 93 6.66 7.23 -4.48
CA MET A 93 6.04 5.91 -4.56
C MET A 93 4.84 5.90 -5.49
N THR A 94 4.72 4.80 -6.26
CA THR A 94 3.45 4.51 -6.93
C THR A 94 2.48 3.94 -5.90
N PRO A 95 1.15 4.01 -6.12
CA PRO A 95 0.17 3.44 -5.21
C PRO A 95 0.41 1.94 -4.89
N GLU A 96 0.89 1.15 -5.86
CA GLU A 96 1.29 -0.25 -5.62
C GLU A 96 2.46 -0.35 -4.64
N TRP A 97 3.46 0.51 -4.80
CA TRP A 97 4.64 0.56 -3.94
C TRP A 97 4.37 1.23 -2.60
N THR A 98 3.27 1.97 -2.43
CA THR A 98 2.77 2.45 -1.13
C THR A 98 2.06 1.34 -0.36
N ALA A 99 1.23 0.54 -1.03
CA ALA A 99 0.41 -0.48 -0.37
C ALA A 99 1.26 -1.56 0.35
N LYS A 100 2.38 -1.95 -0.25
CA LYS A 100 3.23 -3.04 0.26
C LYS A 100 3.99 -2.68 1.56
N PRO A 101 4.75 -1.57 1.64
CA PRO A 101 5.40 -1.16 2.88
C PRO A 101 4.40 -0.81 3.98
N ALA A 102 3.23 -0.25 3.64
CA ALA A 102 2.17 -0.02 4.62
C ALA A 102 1.68 -1.34 5.25
N GLY A 103 1.50 -2.40 4.45
CA GLY A 103 1.16 -3.73 4.96
C GLY A 103 2.27 -4.32 5.83
N TRP A 104 3.53 -4.22 5.39
CA TRP A 104 4.69 -4.67 6.18
C TRP A 104 4.83 -3.93 7.51
N ALA A 105 4.57 -2.62 7.54
CA ALA A 105 4.56 -1.83 8.78
C ALA A 105 3.53 -2.38 9.77
N GLY A 106 2.30 -2.63 9.31
CA GLY A 106 1.26 -3.26 10.13
C GLY A 106 1.67 -4.63 10.64
N SER A 107 2.16 -5.50 9.75
CA SER A 107 2.63 -6.84 10.11
C SER A 107 3.76 -6.82 11.15
N MET A 108 4.71 -5.89 11.02
CA MET A 108 5.83 -5.76 11.95
C MET A 108 5.39 -5.24 13.33
N ARG A 109 4.38 -4.35 13.38
CA ARG A 109 3.77 -3.92 14.64
C ARG A 109 3.05 -5.06 15.34
N THR A 110 2.27 -5.85 14.61
CA THR A 110 1.66 -7.07 15.15
C THR A 110 2.71 -8.00 15.74
N LEU A 111 3.82 -8.22 15.03
CA LEU A 111 4.93 -9.06 15.55
C LEU A 111 5.53 -8.48 16.83
N ALA A 112 5.74 -7.16 16.89
CA ALA A 112 6.25 -6.49 18.09
C ALA A 112 5.28 -6.65 19.27
N GLU A 113 3.98 -6.47 19.04
CA GLU A 113 2.94 -6.65 20.06
C GLU A 113 2.87 -8.09 20.57
N GLU A 114 3.05 -9.09 19.69
CA GLU A 114 3.07 -10.51 20.05
C GLU A 114 4.23 -10.88 20.98
N VAL A 115 5.43 -10.33 20.76
CA VAL A 115 6.59 -10.60 21.63
C VAL A 115 6.60 -9.73 22.89
N GLY A 116 5.98 -8.55 22.83
CA GLY A 116 5.84 -7.62 23.95
C GLY A 116 7.01 -6.65 24.12
N PRO A 117 6.81 -5.54 24.87
CA PRO A 117 7.77 -4.45 24.99
C PRO A 117 9.07 -4.83 25.70
N ASP A 118 9.03 -5.83 26.57
CA ASP A 118 10.20 -6.32 27.32
C ASP A 118 11.05 -7.32 26.54
N TRP A 119 10.64 -7.66 25.31
CA TRP A 119 11.39 -8.57 24.45
C TRP A 119 12.63 -7.89 23.86
N ASP A 120 13.80 -8.32 24.32
CA ASP A 120 15.10 -7.94 23.76
C ASP A 120 16.00 -9.18 23.66
N PRO A 121 15.99 -9.89 22.51
CA PRO A 121 16.78 -11.10 22.36
C PRO A 121 18.28 -10.74 22.32
N PRO A 122 19.15 -11.63 22.82
CA PRO A 122 20.59 -11.42 22.75
C PRO A 122 21.05 -11.24 21.31
N LYS A 123 22.18 -10.57 21.11
CA LYS A 123 22.74 -10.37 19.78
C LYS A 123 22.96 -11.75 19.11
N PRO A 124 22.39 -12.00 17.92
CA PRO A 124 22.51 -13.30 17.27
C PRO A 124 23.97 -13.60 16.92
N GLU A 125 24.42 -14.82 17.25
CA GLU A 125 25.73 -15.33 16.83
C GLU A 125 25.74 -15.77 15.36
N ARG A 126 24.54 -15.96 14.79
CA ARG A 126 24.34 -16.32 13.38
C ARG A 126 24.27 -15.10 12.48
N ARG A 127 24.45 -15.33 11.17
CA ARG A 127 24.24 -14.30 10.15
C ARG A 127 22.78 -13.84 10.17
N LEU A 128 22.56 -12.55 10.37
CA LEU A 128 21.24 -11.95 10.35
C LEU A 128 20.57 -12.08 8.98
N SER A 129 19.24 -12.22 9.00
CA SER A 129 18.42 -11.95 7.83
C SER A 129 18.59 -10.48 7.39
N LEU A 130 18.21 -10.16 6.15
CA LEU A 130 18.25 -8.77 5.67
C LEU A 130 17.43 -7.84 6.57
N ILE A 131 16.26 -8.30 7.02
CA ILE A 131 15.38 -7.52 7.89
C ILE A 131 15.99 -7.38 9.29
N GLY A 132 16.55 -8.46 9.84
CA GLY A 132 17.27 -8.42 11.12
C GLY A 132 18.46 -7.46 11.09
N PHE A 133 19.23 -7.49 10.02
CA PHE A 133 20.34 -6.56 9.78
C PHE A 133 19.86 -5.12 9.71
N MET A 134 18.80 -4.84 8.94
CA MET A 134 18.24 -3.49 8.83
C MET A 134 17.75 -2.98 10.18
N GLY A 135 16.98 -3.79 10.92
CA GLY A 135 16.42 -3.38 12.21
C GLY A 135 17.47 -2.99 13.23
N ARG A 136 18.55 -3.76 13.34
CA ARG A 136 19.67 -3.46 14.25
C ARG A 136 20.48 -2.24 13.82
N ASN A 137 20.81 -2.12 12.53
CA ASN A 137 21.57 -0.97 12.05
C ASN A 137 20.81 0.36 12.19
N LEU A 138 19.47 0.35 12.06
CA LEU A 138 18.67 1.56 12.25
C LEU A 138 18.79 2.12 13.68
N LEU A 139 19.11 1.28 14.67
CA LEU A 139 19.39 1.69 16.05
C LEU A 139 20.89 1.74 16.40
N GLY A 140 21.78 1.49 15.42
CA GLY A 140 23.23 1.56 15.60
C GLY A 140 23.89 0.33 16.25
N GLU A 141 23.28 -0.87 16.13
CA GLU A 141 23.75 -2.13 16.74
C GLU A 141 24.37 -3.16 15.77
#